data_AF-A0A434ZWP3-F1
#
_entry.id   AF-A0A434ZWP3-F1
#
_cell.length_a   1.000
_cell.length_b   1.000
_cell.length_c   1.000
_cell.angle_alpha   90.00
_cell.angle_beta   90.00
_cell.angle_gamma   90.00
#
_symmetry.space_group_name_H-M   'P 1'
#
loop_
_entity.id
_entity.type
_entity.pdbx_description
1 polymer ?
#
loop_
_entity_poly.entity_id
_entity_poly.type
_entity_poly.pdbx_seq_one_letter_code
_entity_poly.pdbx_strand_id
1 'polypeptide(L)' 'MEHRGQNQLAQDYTETCEAKTRRGTECRNAAVPGKLRCRFHGGLSTGPTSQGGKDRIAEAQRYRWERWRAAADS' A
#
# COMPACT_ATOMS: atom_id res chain seq x y z
N MET A 1 18.30 -29.16 13.48
CA MET A 1 17.16 -29.09 12.55
C MET A 1 17.50 -27.98 11.56
N GLU A 2 18.06 -28.38 10.43
CA GLU A 2 18.51 -27.48 9.38
C GLU A 2 17.27 -26.87 8.71
N HIS A 3 17.00 -25.60 8.96
CA HIS A 3 16.08 -24.84 8.12
C HIS A 3 16.83 -24.45 6.83
N ARG A 4 16.99 -25.42 5.93
CA ARG A 4 17.20 -25.11 4.51
C ARG A 4 15.92 -24.44 4.01
N GLY A 5 16.05 -23.18 3.65
CA GLY A 5 15.01 -22.37 3.02
C GLY A 5 15.66 -21.27 2.21
N GLN A 6 16.43 -21.66 1.20
CA GLN A 6 16.93 -20.75 0.17
C GLN A 6 15.74 -20.13 -0.56
N ASN A 7 15.69 -18.79 -0.60
CA ASN A 7 14.94 -18.00 -1.57
C ASN A 7 15.53 -16.56 -1.52
N GLN A 8 16.73 -16.25 -2.04
CA GLN A 8 17.09 -16.27 -3.47
C GLN A 8 15.84 -16.11 -4.31
N LEU A 9 15.23 -14.92 -4.38
CA LEU A 9 15.69 -13.83 -5.24
C LEU A 9 15.52 -12.46 -4.55
N ALA A 10 16.63 -11.78 -4.26
CA ALA A 10 16.64 -10.33 -4.10
C ALA A 10 16.50 -9.77 -5.52
N GLN A 11 15.27 -9.45 -5.91
CA GLN A 11 14.96 -9.24 -7.30
C GLN A 11 15.31 -7.79 -7.66
N ASP A 12 16.47 -7.61 -8.29
CA ASP A 12 16.91 -6.37 -8.93
C ASP A 12 16.02 -5.97 -10.15
N TYR A 13 14.88 -6.63 -10.33
CA TYR A 13 13.84 -6.09 -11.19
C TYR A 13 13.27 -4.83 -10.55
N THR A 14 13.08 -3.78 -11.33
CA THR A 14 12.12 -2.76 -10.95
C THR A 14 10.79 -3.27 -11.51
N GLU A 15 9.97 -3.93 -10.68
CA GLU A 15 8.61 -4.27 -11.12
C GLU A 15 7.91 -3.00 -11.59
N THR A 16 7.02 -3.12 -12.58
CA THR A 16 6.21 -1.97 -12.96
C THR A 16 5.20 -1.66 -11.86
N CYS A 17 4.88 -0.39 -11.68
CA CYS A 17 3.88 0.02 -10.70
C CYS A 17 2.50 -0.39 -11.18
N GLU A 18 1.90 -1.42 -10.57
CA GLU A 18 0.60 -1.97 -10.98
C GLU A 18 -0.61 -1.10 -10.55
N ALA A 19 -0.42 0.20 -10.34
CA ALA A 19 -1.49 1.08 -9.87
C ALA A 19 -2.32 1.59 -11.06
N LYS A 20 -3.63 1.70 -10.88
CA LYS A 20 -4.47 2.38 -11.88
C LYS A 20 -4.25 3.88 -11.78
N THR A 21 -3.90 4.49 -12.90
CA THR A 21 -3.81 5.94 -13.03
C THR A 21 -5.21 6.56 -12.94
N ARG A 22 -5.28 7.89 -12.78
CA ARG A 22 -6.55 8.63 -12.82
C ARG A 22 -7.36 8.41 -14.11
N ARG A 23 -6.70 8.04 -15.22
CA ARG A 23 -7.34 7.71 -16.51
C ARG A 23 -7.87 6.27 -16.59
N GLY A 24 -7.69 5.47 -15.54
CA GLY A 24 -8.10 4.07 -15.49
C GLY A 24 -7.11 3.07 -16.08
N THR A 25 -6.06 3.53 -16.77
CA THR A 25 -5.00 2.67 -17.32
C THR A 25 -3.97 2.30 -16.26
N GLU A 26 -3.27 1.19 -16.47
CA GLU A 26 -2.15 0.75 -15.62
C GLU A 26 -0.99 1.76 -15.64
N CYS A 27 -0.31 1.89 -14.49
CA CYS A 27 0.84 2.75 -14.37
C CYS A 27 2.08 2.06 -14.97
N ARG A 28 2.80 2.80 -15.82
CA ARG A 28 3.98 2.29 -16.53
C ARG A 28 5.30 2.67 -15.86
N ASN A 29 5.25 3.37 -14.73
CA ASN A 29 6.46 3.76 -14.00
C ASN A 29 7.05 2.56 -13.27
N ALA A 30 8.37 2.53 -13.14
CA ALA A 30 9.06 1.59 -12.25
C ALA A 30 8.59 1.75 -10.80
N ALA A 31 8.36 0.63 -10.13
CA ALA A 31 8.17 0.57 -8.70
C ALA A 31 9.47 0.96 -7.99
N VAL A 32 9.33 1.43 -6.74
CA VAL A 32 10.49 1.64 -5.88
C VAL A 32 11.11 0.26 -5.59
N PRO A 33 12.45 0.10 -5.63
CA PRO A 33 13.10 -1.18 -5.35
C PRO A 33 12.60 -1.81 -4.05
N GLY A 34 12.24 -3.11 -4.11
CA GLY A 34 11.66 -3.84 -2.99
C GLY A 34 10.22 -3.44 -2.61
N LYS A 35 9.51 -2.67 -3.45
CA LYS A 35 8.11 -2.26 -3.28
C LYS A 35 7.31 -2.57 -4.54
N LEU A 36 5.98 -2.53 -4.39
CA LEU A 36 5.03 -2.78 -5.49
C LEU A 36 4.55 -1.51 -6.21
N ARG A 37 4.88 -0.32 -5.68
CA ARG A 37 4.35 0.96 -6.17
C ARG A 37 5.48 1.92 -6.48
N CYS A 38 5.26 2.81 -7.45
CA CYS A 38 6.20 3.88 -7.79
C CYS A 38 6.08 5.06 -6.82
N ARG A 39 7.02 6.01 -6.91
CA ARG A 39 7.03 7.23 -6.10
C ARG A 39 5.74 8.05 -6.14
N PHE A 40 5.00 8.00 -7.26
CA PHE A 40 3.75 8.74 -7.42
C PHE A 40 2.53 8.01 -6.86
N HIS A 41 2.60 6.69 -6.71
CA HIS A 41 1.51 5.85 -6.20
C HIS A 41 1.83 5.29 -4.81
N GLY A 42 2.58 6.05 -4.01
CA GLY A 42 2.83 5.73 -2.60
C GLY A 42 4.02 4.80 -2.34
N GLY A 43 4.83 4.48 -3.34
CA GLY A 43 6.03 3.64 -3.17
C GLY A 43 7.07 4.21 -2.20
N LEU A 44 7.06 5.54 -1.99
CA LEU A 44 7.89 6.22 -1.00
C LEU A 44 7.15 6.50 0.32
N SER A 45 5.87 6.15 0.43
CA SER A 45 5.12 6.33 1.67
C SER A 45 5.54 5.28 2.69
N THR A 46 5.82 5.72 3.91
CA THR A 46 6.12 4.86 5.05
C THR A 46 4.91 4.58 5.93
N GLY A 47 3.75 5.20 5.61
CA GLY A 47 2.61 5.23 6.51
C GLY A 47 2.90 5.99 7.83
N PRO A 48 1.97 5.96 8.79
CA PRO A 48 2.21 6.54 10.11
C PRO A 48 3.25 5.69 10.88
N THR A 49 4.36 6.31 11.26
CA THR A 49 5.40 5.65 12.07
C THR A 49 5.17 5.80 13.57
N SER A 50 4.48 6.86 14.01
CA SER A 50 4.18 7.12 15.42
C SER A 50 2.88 6.48 15.88
N GLN A 51 2.77 6.23 17.19
CA GLN A 51 1.53 5.68 17.78
C GLN A 51 0.34 6.63 17.57
N GLY A 52 0.49 7.92 17.90
CA GLY A 52 -0.58 8.90 17.68
C GLY A 52 -0.97 9.04 16.21
N GLY A 53 -0.04 8.85 15.27
CA GLY A 53 -0.36 8.81 13.84
C GLY A 53 -1.23 7.61 13.46
N LYS A 54 -0.93 6.44 14.01
CA LYS A 54 -1.71 5.22 13.81
C LYS A 54 -3.11 5.36 14.42
N ASP A 55 -3.21 5.91 15.62
CA ASP A 55 -4.48 6.09 16.33
C ASP A 55 -5.43 7.01 15.55
N ARG A 56 -4.91 8.12 15.03
CA ARG A 56 -5.67 9.06 14.19
C ARG A 56 -6.23 8.39 12.92
N ILE A 57 -5.42 7.59 12.23
CA ILE A 57 -5.88 6.88 11.02
C ILE A 57 -6.93 5.82 11.38
N ALA A 58 -6.75 5.10 12.50
CA ALA A 58 -7.70 4.11 12.96
C ALA A 58 -9.06 4.75 13.30
N GLU A 59 -9.06 5.90 13.99
CA GLU A 59 -10.27 6.66 14.28
C GLU A 59 -10.99 7.13 13.01
N ALA A 60 -10.25 7.74 12.07
CA ALA A 60 -10.82 8.16 10.80
C ALA A 60 -11.44 7.00 10.01
N GLN A 61 -10.83 5.81 10.06
CA GLN A 61 -11.36 4.61 9.43
C GLN A 61 -12.69 4.17 10.07
N ARG A 62 -12.77 4.11 11.42
CA ARG A 62 -14.00 3.76 12.15
C ARG A 62 -15.14 4.70 11.78
N TYR A 63 -14.89 6.01 11.84
CA TYR A 63 -15.87 7.03 11.48
C TYR A 63 -16.39 6.87 10.03
N ARG A 64 -15.50 6.61 9.07
CA ARG A 64 -15.89 6.35 7.68
C ARG A 64 -16.83 5.14 7.57
N TRP A 65 -16.54 4.04 8.26
CA TRP A 65 -17.35 2.83 8.20
C TRP A 65 -18.69 2.94 8.92
N GLU A 66 -18.75 3.65 10.04
CA GLU A 66 -20.01 4.00 10.70
C GLU A 66 -20.92 4.79 9.76
N ARG A 67 -20.39 5.82 9.10
CA ARG A 67 -21.15 6.61 8.11
C ARG A 67 -21.63 5.78 6.92
N TRP A 68 -20.78 4.90 6.41
CA TRP A 68 -21.16 4.05 5.29
C TRP A 68 -22.28 3.07 5.66
N ARG A 69 -22.22 2.47 6.87
CA ARG A 69 -23.28 1.57 7.38
C ARG A 69 -24.59 2.32 7.59
N ALA A 70 -24.55 3.48 8.25
CA ALA A 70 -25.74 4.29 8.46
C ALA A 70 -26.44 4.71 7.15
N ALA A 71 -25.65 4.98 6.09
CA ALA A 71 -26.19 5.29 4.76
C ALA A 71 -26.70 4.06 3.99
N ALA A 72 -26.29 2.85 4.37
CA ALA A 72 -26.78 1.61 3.78
C ALA A 72 -28.08 1.12 4.44
N ASP A 73 -28.29 1.48 5.70
CA ASP A 73 -29.48 1.14 6.48
C ASP A 73 -30.65 2.13 6.28
N SER A 74 -30.43 3.22 5.53
CA SER A 74 -31.40 4.29 5.20
C SER A 74 -31.93 4.18 3.78
#